data_AF-A0A9E1XYL7-F1
#
_entry.id   AF-A0A9E1XYL7-F1
#
_cell.length_a   1.000
_cell.length_b   1.000
_cell.length_c   1.000
_cell.angle_alpha   90.00
_cell.angle_beta   90.00
_cell.angle_gamma   90.00
#
_symmetry.space_group_name_H-M   'P 1'
#
loop_
_entity.id
_entity.type
_entity.pdbx_description
1 polymer ?
#
loop_
_entity_poly.entity_id
_entity_poly.type
_entity_poly.pdbx_seq_one_letter_code
_entity_poly.pdbx_strand_id
1 'polypeptide(L)'
;MRKKYSIGRSRRILRMGYELYRKKRKKLSLEDRSALESHIKNLESALTDRDRILCDEHSRKVESFCHRPILRKSLFSHIFEFCFALLFALVIATVIRQMWFEPYEIPTASMRPTFKERDRLIVTKTNFGLNIPMKPDQFYFDHSLVQRGGTVTFTVEGMNNIADQDTKYFGIFPSKKRYVKRLIGKPGDSFYFYGGLLYGVDAEGEDIIDFREDPLLSDIEHIPFTVFDGFTNANIFTASERSSSRSAIFSFFGEPRARLRTFGNGAVSGELFVDGSWVEEDHPLDADRSDRITKYSDFFGIRNFAMCRLLTLKDVKLYTNFSPEDLDDGILYLEISHTPSLTYPKPQAWPAGNGAVITKLESHRSIIALDRRHLDVIMENMYTSRFVIKNERGDLYNAEGQHFSDSSPSFPGILPGTYEFYSGSCYKVSRSGVTTILPEDHILYNDSPDNIKKLFNLGMDMHNRFMPFDRNRALFPLRYGYFRDGDLYLLGKRFLAKDDPALLSFHERERRRAADATQYAPYVAFKDHGPPIDEDGNIDIDFIRTFGITVPDKEYLVLGDNHAHSADSRFFGFLPESNIRGAPWKILWSYGDRWGSPNQPSYPFMTLPRLMVWGFAAFIAVISLLIRRYRKKRFYSV
;
A
#
# COMPACT_ATOMS: atom_id res chain seq x y z
N MET A 1 -59.15 -19.24 -38.28
CA MET A 1 -59.70 -18.86 -36.95
C MET A 1 -58.59 -18.29 -36.07
N ARG A 2 -58.74 -17.08 -35.50
CA ARG A 2 -57.77 -16.54 -34.52
C ARG A 2 -57.82 -17.37 -33.22
N LYS A 3 -56.66 -17.71 -32.65
CA LYS A 3 -56.56 -18.47 -31.39
C LYS A 3 -57.20 -17.67 -30.25
N LYS A 4 -58.16 -18.29 -29.54
CA LYS A 4 -58.84 -17.69 -28.37
C LYS A 4 -57.83 -17.44 -27.23
N TYR A 5 -58.00 -16.36 -26.50
CA TYR A 5 -57.18 -16.03 -25.33
C TYR A 5 -57.40 -17.02 -24.20
N SER A 6 -56.31 -17.40 -23.52
CA SER A 6 -56.41 -18.20 -22.32
C SER A 6 -56.96 -17.36 -21.16
N ILE A 7 -57.63 -18.01 -20.21
CA ILE A 7 -58.11 -17.37 -18.97
C ILE A 7 -56.98 -16.60 -18.26
N GLY A 8 -55.76 -17.14 -18.28
CA GLY A 8 -54.57 -16.46 -17.72
C GLY A 8 -54.19 -15.18 -18.47
N ARG A 9 -54.40 -15.12 -19.79
CA ARG A 9 -54.20 -13.90 -20.60
C ARG A 9 -55.33 -12.91 -20.36
N SER A 10 -56.58 -13.34 -20.34
CA SER A 10 -57.75 -12.50 -20.02
C SER A 10 -57.64 -11.82 -18.66
N ARG A 11 -57.15 -12.54 -17.63
CA ARG A 11 -56.84 -11.94 -16.31
C ARG A 11 -55.75 -10.87 -16.35
N ARG A 12 -54.73 -11.01 -17.22
CA ARG A 12 -53.70 -9.97 -17.40
C ARG A 12 -54.26 -8.74 -18.12
N ILE A 13 -55.14 -8.95 -19.10
CA ILE A 13 -55.77 -7.85 -19.83
C ILE A 13 -56.74 -7.09 -18.93
N LEU A 14 -57.53 -7.78 -18.10
CA LEU A 14 -58.38 -7.16 -17.09
C LEU A 14 -57.55 -6.28 -16.14
N ARG A 15 -56.40 -6.78 -15.65
CA ARG A 15 -55.44 -5.99 -14.84
C ARG A 15 -55.03 -4.70 -15.53
N MET A 16 -54.57 -4.83 -16.77
CA MET A 16 -54.08 -3.70 -17.55
C MET A 16 -55.19 -2.67 -17.80
N GLY A 17 -56.38 -3.15 -18.19
CA GLY A 17 -57.55 -2.31 -18.43
C GLY A 17 -58.02 -1.57 -17.17
N TYR A 18 -58.09 -2.24 -16.03
CA TYR A 18 -58.48 -1.64 -14.76
C TYR A 18 -57.46 -0.61 -14.26
N GLU A 19 -56.16 -0.90 -14.34
CA GLU A 19 -55.10 0.06 -13.99
C GLU A 19 -55.13 1.31 -14.88
N LEU A 20 -55.37 1.13 -16.18
CA LEU A 20 -55.52 2.22 -17.14
C LEU A 20 -56.77 3.06 -16.87
N TYR A 21 -57.93 2.43 -16.66
CA TYR A 21 -59.17 3.11 -16.28
C TYR A 21 -58.94 3.95 -15.02
N ARG A 22 -58.36 3.37 -13.97
CA ARG A 22 -58.10 4.09 -12.71
C ARG A 22 -57.18 5.30 -12.88
N LYS A 23 -56.09 5.17 -13.65
CA LYS A 23 -55.09 6.25 -13.83
C LYS A 23 -55.54 7.33 -14.80
N LYS A 24 -56.32 6.98 -15.84
CA LYS A 24 -56.61 7.86 -16.97
C LYS A 24 -58.10 8.15 -17.19
N ARG A 25 -59.02 7.70 -16.32
CA ARG A 25 -60.48 7.96 -16.45
C ARG A 25 -60.85 9.42 -16.72
N LYS A 26 -60.08 10.37 -16.18
CA LYS A 26 -60.33 11.82 -16.36
C LYS A 26 -59.95 12.35 -17.76
N LYS A 27 -59.19 11.57 -18.54
CA LYS A 27 -58.74 11.92 -19.91
C LYS A 27 -59.57 11.25 -21.00
N LEU A 28 -60.54 10.40 -20.62
CA LEU A 28 -61.46 9.73 -21.54
C LEU A 28 -62.72 10.57 -21.70
N SER A 29 -63.34 10.54 -22.89
CA SER A 29 -64.69 11.07 -23.08
C SER A 29 -65.69 10.33 -22.19
N LEU A 30 -66.85 10.94 -21.92
CA LEU A 30 -67.89 10.34 -21.09
C LEU A 30 -68.34 8.97 -21.64
N GLU A 31 -68.44 8.87 -22.97
CA GLU A 31 -68.83 7.67 -23.71
C GLU A 31 -67.75 6.57 -23.63
N ASP A 32 -66.49 6.89 -23.91
CA ASP A 32 -65.38 5.94 -23.81
C ASP A 32 -65.19 5.42 -22.38
N ARG A 33 -65.44 6.28 -21.38
CA ARG A 33 -65.38 5.90 -19.97
C ARG A 33 -66.45 4.87 -19.62
N SER A 34 -67.69 5.11 -20.05
CA SER A 34 -68.80 4.18 -19.81
C SER A 34 -68.60 2.85 -20.53
N ALA A 35 -68.12 2.90 -21.78
CA ALA A 35 -67.82 1.71 -22.58
C ALA A 35 -66.69 0.86 -21.99
N LEU A 36 -65.59 1.48 -21.56
CA LEU A 36 -64.48 0.77 -20.91
C LEU A 36 -64.89 0.17 -19.57
N GLU A 37 -65.69 0.88 -18.77
CA GLU A 37 -66.20 0.38 -17.49
C GLU A 37 -67.13 -0.83 -17.69
N SER A 38 -68.03 -0.77 -18.67
CA SER A 38 -68.90 -1.88 -19.04
C SER A 38 -68.10 -3.12 -19.48
N HIS A 39 -67.09 -2.95 -20.35
CA HIS A 39 -66.26 -4.07 -20.77
C HIS A 39 -65.38 -4.65 -19.67
N ILE A 40 -64.91 -3.84 -18.72
CA ILE A 40 -64.19 -4.33 -17.54
C ILE A 40 -65.12 -5.18 -16.66
N LYS A 41 -66.34 -4.70 -16.35
CA LYS A 41 -67.34 -5.44 -15.57
C LYS A 41 -67.76 -6.75 -16.24
N ASN A 42 -67.98 -6.72 -17.55
CA ASN A 42 -68.39 -7.91 -18.30
C ASN A 42 -67.25 -8.94 -18.40
N LEU A 43 -65.99 -8.47 -18.52
CA LEU A 43 -64.83 -9.35 -18.48
C LEU A 43 -64.63 -9.99 -17.10
N GLU A 44 -64.92 -9.25 -16.04
CA GLU A 44 -64.89 -9.74 -14.65
C GLU A 44 -65.97 -10.80 -14.37
N SER A 45 -67.21 -10.57 -14.83
CA SER A 45 -68.27 -11.59 -14.77
C SER A 45 -67.86 -12.83 -15.57
N ALA A 46 -67.42 -12.68 -16.82
CA ALA A 46 -67.03 -13.81 -17.66
C ALA A 46 -65.86 -14.62 -17.07
N LEU A 47 -64.95 -13.98 -16.34
CA LEU A 47 -63.85 -14.65 -15.63
C LEU A 47 -64.32 -15.40 -14.38
N THR A 48 -65.36 -14.90 -13.71
CA THR A 48 -66.03 -15.54 -12.57
C THR A 48 -66.77 -16.79 -13.04
N ASP A 49 -67.52 -16.67 -14.13
CA ASP A 49 -68.30 -17.76 -14.74
C ASP A 49 -67.44 -18.74 -15.55
N ARG A 50 -66.13 -18.46 -15.69
CA ARG A 50 -65.14 -19.22 -16.48
C ARG A 50 -65.52 -19.41 -17.96
N ASP A 51 -66.37 -18.54 -18.50
CA ASP A 51 -66.75 -18.58 -19.91
C ASP A 51 -65.59 -18.10 -20.80
N ARG A 52 -64.97 -19.04 -21.50
CA ARG A 52 -63.83 -18.77 -22.39
C ARG A 52 -64.18 -17.92 -23.61
N ILE A 53 -65.42 -17.95 -24.08
CA ILE A 53 -65.86 -17.22 -25.28
C ILE A 53 -66.04 -15.75 -24.91
N LEU A 54 -66.82 -15.48 -23.87
CA LEU A 54 -67.04 -14.12 -23.36
C LEU A 54 -65.74 -13.50 -22.83
N CYS A 55 -64.87 -14.30 -22.20
CA CYS A 55 -63.54 -13.87 -21.80
C CYS A 55 -62.70 -13.39 -22.99
N ASP A 56 -62.65 -14.12 -24.10
CA ASP A 56 -61.89 -13.71 -25.29
C ASP A 56 -62.46 -12.43 -25.90
N GLU A 57 -63.79 -12.35 -26.04
CA GLU A 57 -64.47 -11.21 -26.64
C GLU A 57 -64.24 -9.91 -25.84
N HIS A 58 -64.56 -9.92 -24.54
CA HIS A 58 -64.37 -8.74 -23.70
C HIS A 58 -62.89 -8.43 -23.47
N SER A 59 -62.01 -9.43 -23.44
CA SER A 59 -60.55 -9.18 -23.38
C SER A 59 -60.07 -8.42 -24.61
N ARG A 60 -60.50 -8.79 -25.82
CA ARG A 60 -60.10 -8.07 -27.04
C ARG A 60 -60.63 -6.64 -27.05
N LYS A 61 -61.86 -6.43 -26.57
CA LYS A 61 -62.44 -5.08 -26.44
C LYS A 61 -61.62 -4.24 -25.45
N VAL A 62 -61.34 -4.75 -24.25
CA VAL A 62 -60.48 -4.06 -23.26
C VAL A 62 -59.06 -3.81 -23.81
N GLU A 63 -58.44 -4.80 -24.46
CA GLU A 63 -57.09 -4.68 -25.06
C GLU A 63 -57.07 -3.61 -26.17
N SER A 64 -58.11 -3.54 -27.00
CA SER A 64 -58.25 -2.52 -28.06
C SER A 64 -58.30 -1.09 -27.49
N PHE A 65 -59.03 -0.88 -26.39
CA PHE A 65 -59.02 0.38 -25.64
C PHE A 65 -57.62 0.69 -25.09
N CYS A 66 -56.93 -0.30 -24.51
CA CYS A 66 -55.58 -0.11 -23.96
C CYS A 66 -54.54 0.35 -24.99
N HIS A 67 -54.73 0.00 -26.27
CA HIS A 67 -53.83 0.38 -27.36
C HIS A 67 -54.11 1.77 -27.97
N ARG A 68 -55.21 2.44 -27.61
CA ARG A 68 -55.55 3.77 -28.12
C ARG A 68 -54.47 4.81 -27.75
N PRO A 69 -54.17 5.80 -28.62
CA PRO A 69 -53.10 6.79 -28.40
C PRO A 69 -53.24 7.59 -27.11
N ILE A 70 -54.48 7.98 -26.74
CA ILE A 70 -54.82 8.70 -25.50
C ILE A 70 -54.39 7.91 -24.25
N LEU A 71 -54.37 6.58 -24.34
CA LEU A 71 -54.07 5.66 -23.25
C LEU A 71 -52.61 5.17 -23.24
N ARG A 72 -51.84 5.34 -24.32
CA ARG A 72 -50.38 5.08 -24.33
C ARG A 72 -49.64 5.96 -23.33
N LYS A 73 -48.57 5.43 -22.73
CA LYS A 73 -47.64 6.26 -21.97
C LYS A 73 -47.02 7.27 -22.94
N SER A 74 -46.97 8.54 -22.53
CA SER A 74 -46.25 9.55 -23.31
C SER A 74 -44.78 9.16 -23.42
N LEU A 75 -44.11 9.56 -24.50
CA LEU A 75 -42.66 9.44 -24.64
C LEU A 75 -41.95 10.01 -23.39
N PHE A 76 -42.44 11.14 -22.87
CA PHE A 76 -41.94 11.75 -21.63
C PHE A 76 -42.06 10.81 -20.42
N SER A 77 -43.15 10.05 -20.31
CA SER A 77 -43.34 9.11 -19.21
C SER A 77 -42.38 7.91 -19.30
N HIS A 78 -42.06 7.46 -20.52
CA HIS A 78 -41.06 6.42 -20.72
C HIS A 78 -39.65 6.92 -20.40
N ILE A 79 -39.30 8.12 -20.87
CA ILE A 79 -38.03 8.77 -20.55
C ILE A 79 -37.91 8.97 -19.04
N PHE A 80 -38.93 9.49 -18.38
CA PHE A 80 -38.93 9.70 -16.93
C PHE A 80 -38.79 8.40 -16.14
N GLU A 81 -39.51 7.33 -16.53
CA GLU A 81 -39.36 6.00 -15.89
C GLU A 81 -37.95 5.45 -16.07
N PHE A 82 -37.35 5.61 -17.25
CA PHE A 82 -35.98 5.19 -17.52
C PHE A 82 -34.96 6.00 -16.71
N CYS A 83 -35.05 7.33 -16.72
CA CYS A 83 -34.20 8.22 -15.94
C CYS A 83 -34.32 7.94 -14.43
N PHE A 84 -35.54 7.70 -13.93
CA PHE A 84 -35.77 7.35 -12.54
C PHE A 84 -35.16 5.99 -12.19
N ALA A 85 -35.32 4.98 -13.05
CA ALA A 85 -34.72 3.66 -12.84
C ALA A 85 -33.19 3.74 -12.85
N LEU A 86 -32.61 4.53 -13.75
CA LEU A 86 -31.17 4.77 -13.83
C LEU A 86 -30.65 5.50 -12.57
N LEU A 87 -31.34 6.57 -12.14
CA LEU A 87 -31.00 7.29 -10.92
C LEU A 87 -31.10 6.38 -9.68
N PHE A 88 -32.15 5.58 -9.59
CA PHE A 88 -32.33 4.62 -8.51
C PHE A 88 -31.23 3.55 -8.49
N ALA A 89 -30.88 2.99 -9.64
CA ALA A 89 -29.77 2.05 -9.78
C ALA A 89 -28.44 2.68 -9.38
N LEU A 90 -28.20 3.94 -9.78
CA LEU A 90 -27.01 4.70 -9.40
C LEU A 90 -26.93 4.91 -7.87
N VAL A 91 -28.03 5.31 -7.23
CA VAL A 91 -28.10 5.48 -5.78
C VAL A 91 -27.81 4.16 -5.05
N ILE A 92 -28.43 3.06 -5.47
CA ILE A 92 -28.15 1.74 -4.90
C ILE A 92 -26.69 1.35 -5.10
N ALA A 93 -26.15 1.53 -6.30
CA ALA A 93 -24.75 1.22 -6.60
C ALA A 93 -23.79 2.02 -5.70
N THR A 94 -24.08 3.31 -5.48
CA THR A 94 -23.31 4.17 -4.57
C THR A 94 -23.39 3.68 -3.12
N VAL A 95 -24.58 3.31 -2.62
CA VAL A 95 -24.74 2.77 -1.25
C VAL A 95 -24.00 1.46 -1.07
N ILE A 96 -24.15 0.51 -2.01
CA ILE A 96 -23.45 -0.79 -1.98
C ILE A 96 -21.94 -0.56 -1.99
N ARG A 97 -21.42 0.30 -2.88
CA ARG A 97 -19.98 0.57 -2.97
C ARG A 97 -19.41 1.14 -1.68
N GLN A 98 -20.16 2.05 -1.07
CA GLN A 98 -19.70 2.80 0.10
C GLN A 98 -19.79 1.99 1.40
N MET A 99 -20.78 1.10 1.51
CA MET A 99 -21.07 0.37 2.75
C MET A 99 -20.76 -1.13 2.70
N TRP A 100 -20.63 -1.72 1.51
CA TRP A 100 -20.54 -3.18 1.37
C TRP A 100 -19.22 -3.65 0.77
N PHE A 101 -18.96 -3.38 -0.51
CA PHE A 101 -17.72 -3.79 -1.16
C PHE A 101 -17.36 -2.89 -2.35
N GLU A 102 -16.07 -2.84 -2.68
CA GLU A 102 -15.54 -1.97 -3.73
C GLU A 102 -14.47 -2.71 -4.55
N PRO A 103 -14.54 -2.71 -5.90
CA PRO A 103 -13.46 -3.20 -6.73
C PRO A 103 -12.31 -2.18 -6.77
N TYR A 104 -11.07 -2.67 -6.63
CA TYR A 104 -9.82 -1.91 -6.71
C TYR A 104 -8.90 -2.49 -7.76
N GLU A 105 -8.07 -1.64 -8.36
CA GLU A 105 -6.91 -2.06 -9.16
C GLU A 105 -5.65 -1.55 -8.46
N ILE A 106 -4.65 -2.42 -8.29
CA ILE A 106 -3.38 -2.07 -7.62
C ILE A 106 -2.46 -1.34 -8.61
N PRO A 107 -2.11 -0.06 -8.36
CA PRO A 107 -1.29 0.71 -9.31
C PRO A 107 0.21 0.65 -9.00
N THR A 108 0.61 0.29 -7.77
CA THR A 108 2.00 0.39 -7.29
C THR A 108 2.53 -0.92 -6.72
N ALA A 109 3.86 -1.05 -6.71
CA ALA A 109 4.59 -2.23 -6.24
C ALA A 109 4.68 -2.38 -4.71
N SER A 110 4.09 -1.46 -3.93
CA SER A 110 4.30 -1.34 -2.47
C SER A 110 3.90 -2.55 -1.63
N MET A 111 3.07 -3.44 -2.18
CA MET A 111 2.54 -4.62 -1.49
C MET A 111 3.06 -5.93 -2.07
N ARG A 112 4.13 -5.91 -2.88
CA ARG A 112 4.74 -7.17 -3.36
C ARG A 112 5.33 -7.93 -2.16
N PRO A 113 5.23 -9.27 -2.11
CA PRO A 113 4.63 -10.15 -3.13
C PRO A 113 3.10 -10.32 -3.04
N THR A 114 2.48 -9.92 -1.92
CA THR A 114 1.04 -10.10 -1.63
C THR A 114 0.13 -9.56 -2.73
N PHE A 115 0.38 -8.33 -3.18
CA PHE A 115 -0.28 -7.72 -4.32
C PHE A 115 0.77 -7.20 -5.31
N LYS A 116 0.52 -7.41 -6.60
CA LYS A 116 1.32 -6.87 -7.69
C LYS A 116 0.48 -5.89 -8.50
N GLU A 117 1.16 -5.03 -9.24
CA GLU A 117 0.54 -4.04 -10.09
C GLU A 117 -0.39 -4.69 -11.10
N ARG A 118 -1.55 -4.07 -11.32
CA ARG A 118 -2.70 -4.55 -12.11
C ARG A 118 -3.56 -5.64 -11.48
N ASP A 119 -3.26 -6.09 -10.28
CA ASP A 119 -4.20 -6.95 -9.54
C ASP A 119 -5.53 -6.24 -9.34
N ARG A 120 -6.63 -6.95 -9.60
CA ARG A 120 -7.97 -6.46 -9.28
C ARG A 120 -8.49 -7.10 -8.02
N LEU A 121 -8.69 -6.29 -6.99
CA LEU A 121 -9.12 -6.71 -5.67
C LEU A 121 -10.61 -6.43 -5.46
N ILE A 122 -11.26 -7.25 -4.66
CA ILE A 122 -12.51 -6.88 -3.99
C ILE A 122 -12.17 -6.52 -2.55
N VAL A 123 -12.44 -5.27 -2.19
CA VAL A 123 -12.30 -4.76 -0.83
C VAL A 123 -13.65 -4.79 -0.15
N THR A 124 -13.73 -5.43 1.02
CA THR A 124 -14.94 -5.48 1.82
C THR A 124 -14.94 -4.33 2.82
N LYS A 125 -16.06 -3.58 2.88
CA LYS A 125 -16.23 -2.38 3.72
C LYS A 125 -16.81 -2.68 5.11
N THR A 126 -17.13 -3.95 5.38
CA THR A 126 -17.78 -4.44 6.60
C THR A 126 -16.87 -5.33 7.46
N ASN A 127 -15.56 -5.34 7.19
CA ASN A 127 -14.61 -6.15 7.96
C ASN A 127 -14.40 -5.62 9.37
N PHE A 128 -14.30 -4.30 9.53
CA PHE A 128 -13.94 -3.67 10.80
C PHE A 128 -15.07 -2.81 11.38
N GLY A 129 -16.02 -2.38 10.55
CA GLY A 129 -17.00 -1.39 10.97
C GLY A 129 -18.01 -1.06 9.89
N LEU A 130 -18.79 0.00 10.14
CA LEU A 130 -19.79 0.55 9.22
C LEU A 130 -19.42 1.98 8.84
N ASN A 131 -18.95 2.18 7.61
CA ASN A 131 -18.52 3.50 7.13
C ASN A 131 -19.70 4.47 6.95
N ILE A 132 -19.46 5.77 7.21
CA ILE A 132 -20.40 6.83 6.84
C ILE A 132 -20.25 7.12 5.34
N PRO A 133 -21.37 7.26 4.59
CA PRO A 133 -21.26 7.61 3.19
C PRO A 133 -20.59 8.95 2.91
N MET A 134 -19.65 8.97 1.96
CA MET A 134 -18.94 10.16 1.47
C MET A 134 -18.13 10.93 2.54
N LYS A 135 -17.95 10.36 3.73
CA LYS A 135 -17.12 10.93 4.79
C LYS A 135 -16.03 9.95 5.20
N PRO A 136 -14.93 10.44 5.79
CA PRO A 136 -13.97 9.55 6.36
C PRO A 136 -14.46 8.92 7.67
N ASP A 137 -15.52 9.39 8.29
CA ASP A 137 -15.92 8.84 9.60
C ASP A 137 -16.70 7.50 9.50
N GLN A 138 -16.90 6.84 10.63
CA GLN A 138 -17.57 5.53 10.74
C GLN A 138 -18.69 5.59 11.79
N PHE A 139 -19.83 4.93 11.52
CA PHE A 139 -20.92 4.80 12.50
C PHE A 139 -20.57 3.85 13.64
N TYR A 140 -19.73 2.87 13.35
CA TYR A 140 -19.32 1.81 14.27
C TYR A 140 -17.99 1.25 13.80
N PHE A 141 -17.10 0.98 14.75
CA PHE A 141 -15.81 0.35 14.52
C PHE A 141 -15.51 -0.63 15.64
N ASP A 142 -14.96 -1.78 15.30
CA ASP A 142 -14.60 -2.83 16.25
C ASP A 142 -13.10 -3.10 16.15
N HIS A 143 -12.37 -2.60 17.15
CA HIS A 143 -10.91 -2.75 17.27
C HIS A 143 -10.46 -4.22 17.37
N SER A 144 -11.35 -5.13 17.82
CA SER A 144 -11.02 -6.56 17.94
C SER A 144 -10.97 -7.26 16.58
N LEU A 145 -11.67 -6.73 15.57
CA LEU A 145 -11.68 -7.26 14.21
C LEU A 145 -10.45 -6.85 13.39
N VAL A 146 -9.71 -5.85 13.88
CA VAL A 146 -8.49 -5.36 13.27
C VAL A 146 -7.32 -6.25 13.73
N GLN A 147 -6.89 -7.13 12.84
CA GLN A 147 -5.88 -8.16 13.11
C GLN A 147 -4.50 -7.72 12.60
N ARG A 148 -3.48 -7.86 13.45
CA ARG A 148 -2.05 -7.73 13.09
C ARG A 148 -1.74 -8.71 11.94
N GLY A 149 -0.86 -8.31 11.03
CA GLY A 149 -0.57 -9.07 9.81
C GLY A 149 -1.68 -9.00 8.73
N GLY A 150 -2.89 -8.52 9.03
CA GLY A 150 -3.96 -8.30 8.07
C GLY A 150 -3.69 -7.14 7.11
N THR A 151 -4.34 -7.08 5.94
CA THR A 151 -4.25 -5.91 5.05
C THR A 151 -5.43 -4.97 5.22
N VAL A 152 -5.15 -3.67 5.25
CA VAL A 152 -6.15 -2.61 5.44
C VAL A 152 -6.17 -1.66 4.25
N THR A 153 -7.36 -1.24 3.87
CA THR A 153 -7.61 -0.19 2.88
C THR A 153 -8.03 1.08 3.57
N PHE A 154 -7.43 2.22 3.25
CA PHE A 154 -7.68 3.49 3.94
C PHE A 154 -7.61 4.71 2.99
N THR A 155 -8.06 5.85 3.51
CA THR A 155 -7.84 7.19 2.92
C THR A 155 -6.73 7.92 3.67
N VAL A 156 -6.13 8.91 3.04
CA VAL A 156 -5.14 9.79 3.67
C VAL A 156 -5.66 11.21 3.90
N GLU A 157 -6.99 11.35 3.84
CA GLU A 157 -7.69 12.60 4.14
C GLU A 157 -7.28 13.10 5.54
N GLY A 158 -6.87 14.38 5.62
CA GLY A 158 -6.46 15.02 6.87
C GLY A 158 -5.03 14.68 7.35
N MET A 159 -4.24 13.93 6.59
CA MET A 159 -2.85 13.59 6.97
C MET A 159 -1.84 14.61 6.42
N ASN A 160 -0.93 15.09 7.26
CA ASN A 160 -0.08 16.26 6.97
C ASN A 160 1.15 15.98 6.06
N ASN A 161 1.44 14.72 5.75
CA ASN A 161 2.66 14.30 5.03
C ASN A 161 2.38 13.51 3.74
N ILE A 162 1.13 13.45 3.28
CA ILE A 162 0.78 12.80 2.03
C ILE A 162 -0.40 13.53 1.37
N ALA A 163 -0.24 13.88 0.10
CA ALA A 163 -1.30 14.58 -0.63
C ALA A 163 -2.46 13.63 -0.93
N ASP A 164 -3.67 14.07 -0.58
CA ASP A 164 -4.90 13.39 -0.98
C ASP A 164 -5.14 13.61 -2.49
N GLN A 165 -4.85 12.57 -3.28
CA GLN A 165 -4.91 12.64 -4.73
C GLN A 165 -6.34 12.44 -5.24
N ASP A 166 -6.80 13.39 -6.04
CA ASP A 166 -8.08 13.28 -6.74
C ASP A 166 -8.02 12.18 -7.81
N THR A 167 -9.06 11.37 -7.83
CA THR A 167 -9.28 10.31 -8.80
C THR A 167 -10.69 10.42 -9.36
N LYS A 168 -10.99 9.67 -10.42
CA LYS A 168 -12.33 9.66 -11.02
C LYS A 168 -12.94 8.26 -11.00
N TYR A 169 -14.13 8.15 -10.44
CA TYR A 169 -14.97 6.96 -10.53
C TYR A 169 -15.68 6.90 -11.89
N PHE A 170 -15.53 5.77 -12.58
CA PHE A 170 -15.93 5.57 -13.99
C PHE A 170 -15.41 6.65 -14.96
N GLY A 171 -14.37 7.39 -14.58
CA GLY A 171 -13.87 8.54 -15.34
C GLY A 171 -14.69 9.83 -15.22
N ILE A 172 -15.76 9.86 -14.39
CA ILE A 172 -16.72 10.97 -14.33
C ILE A 172 -17.04 11.52 -12.93
N PHE A 173 -17.04 10.70 -11.87
CA PHE A 173 -17.35 11.20 -10.52
C PHE A 173 -16.08 11.43 -9.71
N PRO A 174 -15.91 12.57 -9.00
CA PRO A 174 -14.77 12.79 -8.12
C PRO A 174 -14.68 11.70 -7.05
N SER A 175 -13.48 11.19 -6.83
CA SER A 175 -13.15 10.25 -5.77
C SER A 175 -11.74 10.52 -5.27
N LYS A 176 -11.34 9.85 -4.19
CA LYS A 176 -10.02 9.99 -3.59
C LYS A 176 -9.22 8.71 -3.75
N LYS A 177 -7.92 8.85 -3.97
CA LYS A 177 -6.99 7.72 -4.05
C LYS A 177 -7.00 6.97 -2.72
N ARG A 178 -6.98 5.65 -2.79
CA ARG A 178 -6.99 4.80 -1.61
C ARG A 178 -5.75 3.95 -1.58
N TYR A 179 -5.33 3.64 -0.37
CA TYR A 179 -4.09 2.95 -0.09
C TYR A 179 -4.40 1.60 0.53
N VAL A 180 -3.57 0.62 0.21
CA VAL A 180 -3.58 -0.72 0.83
C VAL A 180 -2.21 -0.94 1.44
N LYS A 181 -2.20 -1.34 2.72
CA LYS A 181 -1.00 -1.65 3.51
C LYS A 181 -1.28 -2.82 4.46
N ARG A 182 -0.22 -3.45 4.96
CA ARG A 182 -0.31 -4.43 6.03
C ARG A 182 -0.39 -3.71 7.36
N LEU A 183 -1.33 -4.14 8.20
CA LEU A 183 -1.45 -3.71 9.58
C LEU A 183 -0.36 -4.38 10.40
N ILE A 184 0.49 -3.56 11.00
CA ILE A 184 1.59 -4.01 11.84
C ILE A 184 1.21 -3.84 13.31
N GLY A 185 0.85 -2.62 13.70
CA GLY A 185 0.61 -2.26 15.10
C GLY A 185 -0.78 -1.68 15.34
N LYS A 186 -1.34 -2.04 16.48
CA LYS A 186 -2.56 -1.49 17.08
C LYS A 186 -2.19 -0.41 18.12
N PRO A 187 -3.16 0.43 18.56
CA PRO A 187 -2.91 1.40 19.62
C PRO A 187 -2.24 0.78 20.85
N GLY A 188 -1.17 1.40 21.34
CA GLY A 188 -0.41 0.95 22.51
C GLY A 188 0.70 -0.07 22.24
N ASP A 189 0.75 -0.68 21.05
CA ASP A 189 1.83 -1.62 20.70
C ASP A 189 3.17 -0.90 20.53
N SER A 190 4.26 -1.55 20.93
CA SER A 190 5.64 -1.09 20.72
C SER A 190 6.42 -2.07 19.84
N PHE A 191 7.23 -1.57 18.91
CA PHE A 191 8.00 -2.40 17.97
C PHE A 191 9.47 -2.01 17.84
N TYR A 192 10.35 -3.00 17.71
CA TYR A 192 11.77 -2.86 17.43
C TYR A 192 12.18 -3.69 16.21
N PHE A 193 13.01 -3.13 15.35
CA PHE A 193 13.44 -3.78 14.11
C PHE A 193 14.83 -4.41 14.28
N TYR A 194 14.94 -5.71 13.99
CA TYR A 194 16.21 -6.42 14.05
C TYR A 194 16.30 -7.46 12.94
N GLY A 195 17.42 -7.44 12.21
CA GLY A 195 17.73 -8.44 11.21
C GLY A 195 16.64 -8.63 10.15
N GLY A 196 15.89 -7.60 9.77
CA GLY A 196 14.77 -7.71 8.82
C GLY A 196 13.49 -8.34 9.40
N LEU A 197 13.45 -8.64 10.69
CA LEU A 197 12.29 -9.09 11.45
C LEU A 197 11.77 -7.98 12.36
N LEU A 198 10.56 -8.18 12.88
CA LEU A 198 9.90 -7.25 13.80
C LEU A 198 9.66 -7.93 15.15
N TYR A 199 10.11 -7.28 16.22
CA TYR A 199 9.90 -7.69 17.60
C TYR A 199 8.89 -6.71 18.20
N GLY A 200 7.76 -7.22 18.68
CA GLY A 200 6.64 -6.41 19.13
C GLY A 200 6.15 -6.82 20.50
N VAL A 201 5.72 -5.83 21.27
CA VAL A 201 5.01 -6.02 22.54
C VAL A 201 3.68 -5.29 22.44
N ASP A 202 2.59 -5.92 22.81
CA ASP A 202 1.28 -5.28 22.79
C ASP A 202 1.07 -4.32 23.97
N ALA A 203 -0.07 -3.62 23.97
CA ALA A 203 -0.44 -2.69 25.02
C ALA A 203 -0.50 -3.34 26.41
N GLU A 204 -0.79 -4.65 26.48
CA GLU A 204 -0.87 -5.43 27.70
C GLU A 204 0.51 -5.90 28.20
N GLY A 205 1.56 -5.82 27.37
CA GLY A 205 2.91 -6.26 27.71
C GLY A 205 3.23 -7.68 27.22
N GLU A 206 2.40 -8.25 26.36
CA GLU A 206 2.59 -9.59 25.81
C GLU A 206 3.34 -9.55 24.47
N ASP A 207 4.07 -10.62 24.19
CA ASP A 207 4.86 -10.76 22.96
C ASP A 207 3.97 -10.94 21.72
N ILE A 208 4.20 -10.13 20.69
CA ILE A 208 3.58 -10.26 19.37
C ILE A 208 4.44 -11.19 18.50
N ILE A 209 4.28 -12.50 18.70
CA ILE A 209 5.11 -13.52 18.03
C ILE A 209 4.81 -13.66 16.53
N ASP A 210 3.61 -13.27 16.10
CA ASP A 210 3.09 -13.52 14.74
C ASP A 210 4.04 -13.04 13.64
N PHE A 211 4.72 -11.90 13.81
CA PHE A 211 5.64 -11.35 12.82
C PHE A 211 6.96 -12.14 12.67
N ARG A 212 7.23 -13.06 13.59
CA ARG A 212 8.43 -13.91 13.58
C ARG A 212 8.10 -15.36 13.22
N GLU A 213 6.92 -15.84 13.57
CA GLU A 213 6.54 -17.25 13.41
C GLU A 213 5.50 -17.51 12.31
N ASP A 214 4.68 -16.53 11.91
CA ASP A 214 3.63 -16.74 10.91
C ASP A 214 4.25 -17.04 9.53
N PRO A 215 4.01 -18.23 8.95
CA PRO A 215 4.50 -18.57 7.60
C PRO A 215 3.98 -17.63 6.52
N LEU A 216 2.85 -16.94 6.74
CA LEU A 216 2.33 -15.95 5.80
C LEU A 216 3.21 -14.69 5.72
N LEU A 217 4.00 -14.43 6.76
CA LEU A 217 4.82 -13.23 6.92
C LEU A 217 6.33 -13.51 6.80
N SER A 218 6.75 -14.78 6.84
CA SER A 218 8.17 -15.18 6.85
C SER A 218 9.00 -14.67 5.67
N ASP A 219 8.35 -14.40 4.52
CA ASP A 219 9.00 -13.90 3.31
C ASP A 219 8.98 -12.36 3.19
N ILE A 220 8.46 -11.65 4.20
CA ILE A 220 8.34 -10.19 4.21
C ILE A 220 9.42 -9.61 5.13
N GLU A 221 10.26 -8.74 4.58
CA GLU A 221 11.25 -8.01 5.37
C GLU A 221 10.66 -6.74 5.97
N HIS A 222 10.89 -6.58 7.27
CA HIS A 222 10.52 -5.37 8.00
C HIS A 222 11.73 -4.46 8.17
N ILE A 223 11.74 -3.34 7.44
CA ILE A 223 12.82 -2.35 7.45
C ILE A 223 12.32 -1.02 8.04
N PRO A 224 13.00 -0.47 9.07
CA PRO A 224 12.49 0.69 9.83
C PRO A 224 12.47 2.00 9.03
N PHE A 225 13.26 2.12 7.97
CA PHE A 225 13.39 3.34 7.19
C PHE A 225 13.61 3.08 5.70
N THR A 226 13.37 4.10 4.87
CA THR A 226 13.74 4.08 3.45
C THR A 226 15.07 4.77 3.19
N VAL A 227 15.34 5.83 3.96
CA VAL A 227 16.61 6.55 4.01
C VAL A 227 16.96 6.87 5.46
N PHE A 228 18.24 7.01 5.79
CA PHE A 228 18.67 7.32 7.15
C PHE A 228 18.16 8.68 7.62
N ASP A 229 17.83 9.62 6.74
CA ASP A 229 17.34 10.95 7.11
C ASP A 229 15.83 10.98 7.43
N GLY A 230 15.11 9.88 7.15
CA GLY A 230 13.65 9.84 7.21
C GLY A 230 12.99 10.89 6.30
N PHE A 231 11.87 11.44 6.75
CA PHE A 231 11.20 12.57 6.08
C PHE A 231 11.79 13.90 6.58
N THR A 232 12.29 14.72 5.65
CA THR A 232 12.96 15.98 5.97
C THR A 232 12.05 17.19 5.68
N ASN A 233 11.72 17.97 6.72
CA ASN A 233 11.05 19.27 6.55
C ASN A 233 12.07 20.41 6.63
N ALA A 234 12.51 20.91 5.47
CA ALA A 234 13.58 21.91 5.37
C ALA A 234 13.17 23.36 5.73
N ASN A 235 11.92 23.62 6.13
CA ASN A 235 11.33 24.97 6.16
C ASN A 235 10.75 25.43 7.51
N ILE A 236 11.04 24.79 8.66
CA ILE A 236 10.57 25.33 9.94
C ILE A 236 11.49 26.47 10.38
N PHE A 237 11.14 27.69 10.00
CA PHE A 237 11.63 28.91 10.66
C PHE A 237 10.96 28.99 12.03
N THR A 238 11.65 28.59 13.10
CA THR A 238 11.18 28.95 14.44
C THR A 238 11.34 30.45 14.59
N ALA A 239 10.22 31.17 14.52
CA ALA A 239 10.10 32.61 14.73
C ALA A 239 10.31 32.99 16.22
N SER A 240 11.42 32.56 16.82
CA SER A 240 11.99 33.25 17.97
C SER A 240 13.05 34.20 17.42
N GLU A 241 12.61 35.45 17.24
CA GLU A 241 13.40 36.61 16.86
C GLU A 241 14.73 36.65 17.62
N ARG A 242 15.85 36.62 16.87
CA ARG A 242 17.27 36.90 17.24
C ARG A 242 18.30 35.78 17.02
N SER A 243 17.94 34.55 16.63
CA SER A 243 18.94 33.55 16.27
C SER A 243 18.97 33.29 14.76
N SER A 244 20.13 33.53 14.13
CA SER A 244 20.42 33.29 12.71
C SER A 244 20.54 31.80 12.32
N SER A 245 20.07 30.87 13.16
CA SER A 245 20.20 29.43 12.92
C SER A 245 19.03 28.87 12.10
N ARG A 246 19.33 28.21 10.97
CA ARG A 246 18.36 27.40 10.21
C ARG A 246 18.42 25.96 10.71
N SER A 247 17.30 25.26 10.71
CA SER A 247 17.25 23.84 11.14
C SER A 247 16.54 22.95 10.15
N ALA A 248 17.08 21.75 9.94
CA ALA A 248 16.41 20.66 9.25
C ALA A 248 15.98 19.61 10.27
N ILE A 249 14.72 19.17 10.20
CA ILE A 249 14.15 18.17 11.11
C ILE A 249 13.98 16.86 10.36
N PHE A 250 14.51 15.79 10.94
CA PHE A 250 14.39 14.41 10.51
C PHE A 250 13.25 13.76 11.28
N SER A 251 12.23 13.34 10.54
CA SER A 251 11.04 12.72 11.11
C SER A 251 10.91 11.28 10.66
N PHE A 252 10.54 10.39 11.57
CA PHE A 252 10.14 9.03 11.25
C PHE A 252 8.76 8.79 11.81
N PHE A 253 7.95 8.05 11.05
CA PHE A 253 6.60 7.72 11.47
C PHE A 253 5.76 8.94 11.83
N GLY A 254 5.99 10.06 11.13
CA GLY A 254 5.27 11.33 11.33
C GLY A 254 5.73 12.13 12.55
N GLU A 255 6.72 11.63 13.31
CA GLU A 255 7.22 12.26 14.53
C GLU A 255 8.66 12.77 14.34
N PRO A 256 9.01 13.95 14.88
CA PRO A 256 10.39 14.43 14.88
C PRO A 256 11.26 13.50 15.75
N ARG A 257 12.42 13.10 15.23
CA ARG A 257 13.41 12.27 15.97
C ARG A 257 14.77 12.93 16.11
N ALA A 258 15.14 13.77 15.15
CA ALA A 258 16.38 14.53 15.21
C ALA A 258 16.28 15.83 14.42
N ARG A 259 17.21 16.75 14.69
CA ARG A 259 17.40 17.95 13.88
C ARG A 259 18.88 18.30 13.74
N LEU A 260 19.23 18.93 12.63
CA LEU A 260 20.51 19.61 12.45
C LEU A 260 20.28 21.12 12.42
N ARG A 261 21.02 21.84 13.25
CA ARG A 261 21.06 23.30 13.30
C ARG A 261 22.32 23.79 12.61
N THR A 262 22.13 24.65 11.62
CA THR A 262 23.23 25.34 10.94
C THR A 262 23.37 26.76 11.48
N PHE A 263 24.58 27.13 11.87
CA PHE A 263 24.92 28.46 12.39
C PHE A 263 25.51 29.35 11.29
N GLY A 264 25.50 30.67 11.49
CA GLY A 264 25.98 31.64 10.50
C GLY A 264 27.45 31.51 10.09
N ASN A 265 28.26 30.81 10.88
CA ASN A 265 29.66 30.48 10.58
C ASN A 265 29.83 29.17 9.78
N GLY A 266 28.73 28.52 9.37
CA GLY A 266 28.74 27.24 8.68
C GLY A 266 28.87 26.01 9.58
N ALA A 267 28.97 26.19 10.90
CA ALA A 267 28.96 25.06 11.84
C ALA A 267 27.59 24.39 11.86
N VAL A 268 27.59 23.07 12.08
CA VAL A 268 26.38 22.25 12.23
C VAL A 268 26.42 21.59 13.60
N SER A 269 25.32 21.68 14.36
CA SER A 269 25.09 20.89 15.58
C SER A 269 23.86 20.01 15.40
N GLY A 270 23.85 18.86 16.04
CA GLY A 270 22.81 17.86 15.94
C GLY A 270 22.16 17.54 17.28
N GLU A 271 20.84 17.48 17.30
CA GLU A 271 20.05 17.22 18.51
C GLU A 271 19.01 16.13 18.24
N LEU A 272 18.81 15.24 19.21
CA LEU A 272 17.78 14.21 19.26
C LEU A 272 16.51 14.77 19.90
N PHE A 273 15.35 14.25 19.50
CA PHE A 273 14.08 14.55 20.15
C PHE A 273 13.66 13.38 21.03
N VAL A 274 13.78 13.55 22.35
CA VAL A 274 13.51 12.54 23.37
C VAL A 274 12.64 13.17 24.46
N ASP A 275 11.57 12.48 24.86
CA ASP A 275 10.63 12.90 25.92
C ASP A 275 10.11 14.34 25.78
N GLY A 276 9.83 14.76 24.55
CA GLY A 276 9.30 16.10 24.26
C GLY A 276 10.35 17.23 24.26
N SER A 277 11.63 16.89 24.41
CA SER A 277 12.73 17.85 24.49
C SER A 277 13.83 17.56 23.46
N TRP A 278 14.59 18.61 23.10
CA TRP A 278 15.75 18.49 22.22
C TRP A 278 17.01 18.35 23.06
N VAL A 279 17.77 17.28 22.85
CA VAL A 279 19.01 16.96 23.59
C VAL A 279 20.15 16.76 22.59
N GLU A 280 21.35 17.21 22.89
CA GLU A 280 22.52 16.93 22.03
C GLU A 280 22.82 15.43 21.99
N GLU A 281 23.25 14.94 20.83
CA GLU A 281 23.68 13.55 20.70
C GLU A 281 25.00 13.32 21.47
N ASP A 282 25.06 12.22 22.23
CA ASP A 282 26.27 11.80 22.93
C ASP A 282 27.39 11.47 21.93
N HIS A 283 28.64 11.54 22.38
CA HIS A 283 29.77 11.28 21.49
C HIS A 283 29.74 9.80 21.04
N PRO A 284 30.08 9.46 19.77
CA PRO A 284 29.93 8.08 19.28
C PRO A 284 30.74 7.02 20.05
N LEU A 285 31.81 7.43 20.74
CA LEU A 285 32.63 6.57 21.61
C LEU A 285 32.09 6.38 23.02
N ASP A 286 31.04 7.11 23.41
CA ASP A 286 30.38 6.91 24.69
C ASP A 286 29.71 5.52 24.73
N ALA A 287 29.46 5.00 25.93
CA ALA A 287 29.08 3.60 26.14
C ALA A 287 27.96 3.12 25.19
N ASP A 288 28.13 1.90 24.67
CA ASP A 288 27.20 1.27 23.71
C ASP A 288 25.87 0.85 24.37
N ARG A 289 25.88 0.66 25.71
CA ARG A 289 24.72 0.28 26.50
C ARG A 289 24.29 1.47 27.35
N SER A 290 23.22 2.12 26.90
CA SER A 290 22.48 3.15 27.63
C SER A 290 21.11 2.58 28.00
N ASP A 291 20.55 3.03 29.12
CA ASP A 291 19.16 2.76 29.54
C ASP A 291 18.16 3.71 28.87
N ARG A 292 18.65 4.63 28.03
CA ARG A 292 17.88 5.66 27.32
C ARG A 292 18.45 5.92 25.93
N ILE A 293 17.69 6.60 25.09
CA ILE A 293 18.15 7.03 23.76
C ILE A 293 19.18 8.16 23.92
N THR A 294 20.41 7.93 23.44
CA THR A 294 21.48 8.95 23.45
C THR A 294 22.12 9.15 22.09
N LYS A 295 21.94 8.21 21.17
CA LYS A 295 22.44 8.27 19.79
C LYS A 295 21.29 8.20 18.80
N TYR A 296 21.47 8.81 17.63
CA TYR A 296 20.48 8.73 16.56
C TYR A 296 20.24 7.29 16.09
N SER A 297 21.30 6.49 16.08
CA SER A 297 21.24 5.08 15.68
C SER A 297 20.51 4.17 16.67
N ASP A 298 20.20 4.64 17.89
CA ASP A 298 19.46 3.87 18.89
C ASP A 298 17.97 3.71 18.54
N PHE A 299 17.41 4.65 17.78
CA PHE A 299 15.99 4.66 17.42
C PHE A 299 15.58 3.42 16.63
N PHE A 300 14.60 2.68 17.16
CA PHE A 300 13.84 1.55 16.62
C PHE A 300 14.65 0.57 15.77
N GLY A 301 15.93 0.39 16.11
CA GLY A 301 16.83 -0.55 15.45
C GLY A 301 17.60 0.00 14.25
N ILE A 302 17.69 1.32 14.06
CA ILE A 302 18.45 1.92 12.95
C ILE A 302 19.88 1.36 12.85
N ARG A 303 20.56 1.21 13.99
CA ARG A 303 21.92 0.63 14.07
C ARG A 303 22.07 -0.77 13.46
N ASN A 304 20.98 -1.55 13.39
CA ASN A 304 21.00 -2.92 12.89
C ASN A 304 21.01 -3.01 11.36
N PHE A 305 20.84 -1.89 10.66
CA PHE A 305 20.67 -1.85 9.22
C PHE A 305 21.70 -0.94 8.55
N ALA A 306 22.02 -1.28 7.32
CA ALA A 306 22.93 -0.57 6.45
C ALA A 306 22.37 -0.41 5.04
N MET A 307 22.93 0.52 4.28
CA MET A 307 22.70 0.67 2.85
C MET A 307 23.92 0.22 2.05
N CYS A 308 23.68 -0.52 0.97
CA CYS A 308 24.70 -1.28 0.27
C CYS A 308 24.76 -0.95 -1.23
N ARG A 309 25.95 -0.86 -1.82
CA ARG A 309 26.15 -0.87 -3.29
C ARG A 309 27.37 -1.65 -3.69
N LEU A 310 27.38 -2.09 -4.94
CA LEU A 310 28.54 -2.70 -5.57
C LEU A 310 29.39 -1.66 -6.30
N LEU A 311 30.70 -1.72 -6.06
CA LEU A 311 31.73 -0.85 -6.62
C LEU A 311 32.78 -1.70 -7.34
N THR A 312 33.35 -1.15 -8.42
CA THR A 312 34.63 -1.65 -8.95
C THR A 312 35.79 -1.07 -8.14
N LEU A 313 37.00 -1.62 -8.27
CA LEU A 313 38.20 -1.03 -7.64
C LEU A 313 38.43 0.44 -8.07
N LYS A 314 38.11 0.77 -9.32
CA LYS A 314 38.17 2.14 -9.83
C LYS A 314 37.17 3.05 -9.11
N ASP A 315 35.96 2.55 -8.86
CA ASP A 315 34.93 3.28 -8.14
C ASP A 315 35.32 3.50 -6.67
N VAL A 316 35.95 2.51 -6.03
CA VAL A 316 36.48 2.66 -4.65
C VAL A 316 37.46 3.82 -4.57
N LYS A 317 38.43 3.88 -5.49
CA LYS A 317 39.42 4.97 -5.58
C LYS A 317 38.80 6.34 -5.83
N LEU A 318 37.67 6.38 -6.55
CA LEU A 318 37.06 7.63 -7.01
C LEU A 318 36.02 8.19 -6.03
N TYR A 319 35.29 7.31 -5.32
CA TYR A 319 34.09 7.69 -4.56
C TYR A 319 34.17 7.42 -3.06
N THR A 320 35.27 6.84 -2.58
CA THR A 320 35.46 6.47 -1.18
C THR A 320 36.81 6.95 -0.67
N ASN A 321 36.98 6.95 0.66
CA ASN A 321 38.24 7.30 1.31
C ASN A 321 39.06 6.05 1.71
N PHE A 322 38.67 4.86 1.25
CA PHE A 322 39.41 3.64 1.54
C PHE A 322 40.66 3.55 0.66
N SER A 323 41.81 3.26 1.29
CA SER A 323 43.01 2.91 0.54
C SER A 323 42.83 1.51 -0.05
N PRO A 324 43.00 1.33 -1.38
CA PRO A 324 42.99 0.01 -2.00
C PRO A 324 43.98 -0.99 -1.41
N GLU A 325 45.07 -0.49 -0.83
CA GLU A 325 46.14 -1.31 -0.22
C GLU A 325 45.69 -1.96 1.10
N ASP A 326 44.67 -1.38 1.76
CA ASP A 326 44.11 -1.88 3.02
C ASP A 326 42.93 -2.85 2.80
N LEU A 327 42.57 -3.10 1.53
CA LEU A 327 41.45 -3.97 1.16
C LEU A 327 41.95 -5.32 0.67
N ASP A 328 41.22 -6.37 1.01
CA ASP A 328 41.42 -7.70 0.41
C ASP A 328 41.16 -7.65 -1.10
N ASP A 329 41.83 -8.53 -1.86
CA ASP A 329 41.62 -8.63 -3.31
C ASP A 329 40.18 -9.09 -3.63
N GLY A 330 39.45 -8.26 -4.36
CA GLY A 330 38.08 -8.54 -4.80
C GLY A 330 37.82 -8.21 -6.27
N ILE A 331 36.91 -8.96 -6.89
CA ILE A 331 36.38 -8.69 -8.23
C ILE A 331 35.51 -7.43 -8.20
N LEU A 332 34.63 -7.35 -7.18
CA LEU A 332 33.84 -6.17 -6.82
C LEU A 332 33.96 -5.92 -5.32
N TYR A 333 33.48 -4.77 -4.88
CA TYR A 333 33.52 -4.32 -3.50
C TYR A 333 32.12 -3.92 -3.07
N LEU A 334 31.63 -4.51 -1.98
CA LEU A 334 30.38 -4.12 -1.33
C LEU A 334 30.68 -2.96 -0.37
N GLU A 335 30.26 -1.74 -0.73
CA GLU A 335 30.28 -0.62 0.21
C GLU A 335 29.03 -0.69 1.08
N ILE A 336 29.23 -0.63 2.40
CA ILE A 336 28.21 -0.66 3.45
C ILE A 336 28.24 0.70 4.15
N SER A 337 27.11 1.41 4.12
CA SER A 337 26.88 2.67 4.82
C SER A 337 25.97 2.38 6.02
N HIS A 338 26.46 2.61 7.23
CA HIS A 338 25.82 2.15 8.48
C HIS A 338 25.99 3.18 9.60
N THR A 339 25.23 3.01 10.68
CA THR A 339 25.34 3.82 11.91
C THR A 339 25.32 5.33 11.59
N PRO A 340 24.21 5.86 11.07
CA PRO A 340 24.06 7.30 10.85
C PRO A 340 24.21 8.06 12.18
N SER A 341 24.79 9.25 12.10
CA SER A 341 25.12 10.06 13.28
C SER A 341 24.85 11.54 13.03
N LEU A 342 24.50 12.27 14.11
CA LEU A 342 24.33 13.72 14.08
C LEU A 342 25.62 14.47 14.41
N THR A 343 26.63 13.77 14.93
CA THR A 343 27.89 14.34 15.41
C THR A 343 29.06 13.98 14.51
N TYR A 344 29.32 12.69 14.31
CA TYR A 344 30.41 12.18 13.50
C TYR A 344 30.04 10.87 12.78
N PRO A 345 30.30 10.73 11.46
CA PRO A 345 30.99 11.69 10.60
C PRO A 345 30.21 13.00 10.46
N LYS A 346 30.92 14.13 10.34
CA LYS A 346 30.31 15.45 10.43
C LYS A 346 29.20 15.60 9.38
N PRO A 347 27.96 15.91 9.78
CA PRO A 347 26.87 16.15 8.85
C PRO A 347 27.20 17.29 7.89
N GLN A 348 26.65 17.21 6.69
CA GLN A 348 26.85 18.24 5.67
C GLN A 348 25.61 19.10 5.53
N ALA A 349 25.81 20.39 5.28
CA ALA A 349 24.74 21.32 4.96
C ALA A 349 25.16 22.26 3.84
N TRP A 350 24.27 22.50 2.88
CA TRP A 350 24.50 23.44 1.80
C TRP A 350 23.22 24.19 1.41
N PRO A 351 23.33 25.42 0.88
CA PRO A 351 22.16 26.17 0.45
C PRO A 351 21.55 25.55 -0.81
N ALA A 352 20.26 25.28 -0.78
CA ALA A 352 19.46 25.11 -1.98
C ALA A 352 19.23 26.51 -2.58
N GLY A 353 19.37 26.66 -3.90
CA GLY A 353 19.26 27.95 -4.60
C GLY A 353 17.92 28.70 -4.44
N ASN A 354 16.95 28.14 -3.70
CA ASN A 354 15.68 28.74 -3.30
C ASN A 354 15.68 29.29 -1.85
N GLY A 355 16.83 29.34 -1.18
CA GLY A 355 16.97 29.81 0.20
C GLY A 355 16.77 28.74 1.27
N ALA A 356 16.34 27.52 0.91
CA ALA A 356 16.33 26.37 1.82
C ALA A 356 17.77 25.88 2.11
N VAL A 357 17.96 25.16 3.20
CA VAL A 357 19.22 24.47 3.48
C VAL A 357 18.95 22.98 3.32
N ILE A 358 19.72 22.34 2.45
CA ILE A 358 19.74 20.89 2.36
C ILE A 358 20.78 20.42 3.35
N THR A 359 20.36 19.58 4.28
CA THR A 359 21.25 18.90 5.21
C THR A 359 21.28 17.42 4.88
N LYS A 360 22.38 16.77 5.20
CA LYS A 360 22.57 15.35 4.98
C LYS A 360 23.24 14.73 6.20
N LEU A 361 22.65 13.64 6.71
CA LEU A 361 23.34 12.81 7.68
C LEU A 361 24.48 12.08 6.99
N GLU A 362 25.63 12.07 7.64
CA GLU A 362 26.69 11.17 7.27
C GLU A 362 26.62 9.92 8.14
N SER A 363 27.20 8.85 7.61
CA SER A 363 27.20 7.52 8.21
C SER A 363 28.61 6.98 8.14
N HIS A 364 28.93 6.09 9.07
CA HIS A 364 30.12 5.27 8.96
C HIS A 364 30.04 4.42 7.70
N ARG A 365 31.20 4.17 7.11
CA ARG A 365 31.32 3.34 5.92
C ARG A 365 32.28 2.21 6.17
N SER A 366 32.01 1.10 5.51
CA SER A 366 32.82 -0.12 5.51
C SER A 366 32.78 -0.79 4.15
N ILE A 367 33.77 -1.62 3.86
CA ILE A 367 33.89 -2.33 2.58
C ILE A 367 34.20 -3.81 2.80
N ILE A 368 33.53 -4.65 2.01
CA ILE A 368 33.82 -6.08 1.88
C ILE A 368 34.26 -6.37 0.44
N ALA A 369 35.42 -7.00 0.28
CA ALA A 369 35.89 -7.48 -1.01
C ALA A 369 35.12 -8.75 -1.41
N LEU A 370 34.67 -8.81 -2.66
CA LEU A 370 33.82 -9.90 -3.15
C LEU A 370 34.57 -10.74 -4.19
N ASP A 371 34.58 -12.04 -3.97
CA ASP A 371 35.06 -13.02 -4.94
C ASP A 371 33.91 -13.48 -5.87
N ARG A 372 34.20 -14.45 -6.74
CA ARG A 372 33.21 -14.96 -7.67
C ARG A 372 32.03 -15.66 -7.00
N ARG A 373 32.26 -16.41 -5.91
CA ARG A 373 31.20 -17.12 -5.17
C ARG A 373 30.19 -16.12 -4.64
N HIS A 374 30.65 -14.99 -4.09
CA HIS A 374 29.77 -13.94 -3.60
C HIS A 374 28.93 -13.32 -4.72
N LEU A 375 29.51 -13.12 -5.91
CA LEU A 375 28.77 -12.59 -7.06
C LEU A 375 27.70 -13.56 -7.56
N ASP A 376 28.00 -14.87 -7.55
CA ASP A 376 27.03 -15.91 -7.90
C ASP A 376 25.84 -15.87 -6.93
N VAL A 377 26.07 -15.80 -5.62
CA VAL A 377 25.01 -15.66 -4.60
C VAL A 377 24.15 -14.41 -4.84
N ILE A 378 24.76 -13.26 -5.19
CA ILE A 378 24.02 -12.03 -5.52
C ILE A 378 23.13 -12.23 -6.74
N MET A 379 23.63 -12.92 -7.78
CA MET A 379 22.88 -13.16 -9.01
C MET A 379 21.75 -14.18 -8.79
N GLU A 380 22.00 -15.26 -8.07
CA GLU A 380 21.01 -16.27 -7.67
C GLU A 380 19.86 -15.68 -6.84
N ASN A 381 20.14 -14.65 -6.05
CA ASN A 381 19.16 -13.97 -5.21
C ASN A 381 18.72 -12.61 -5.78
N MET A 382 19.05 -12.31 -7.04
CA MET A 382 18.81 -11.00 -7.64
C MET A 382 17.33 -10.62 -7.57
N TYR A 383 17.07 -9.42 -7.06
CA TYR A 383 15.75 -8.81 -6.98
C TYR A 383 15.83 -7.37 -7.49
N THR A 384 15.04 -7.01 -8.49
CA THR A 384 14.98 -5.65 -9.03
C THR A 384 13.57 -5.10 -9.00
N SER A 385 13.44 -3.78 -8.99
CA SER A 385 12.19 -3.15 -9.45
C SER A 385 11.89 -3.59 -10.89
N ARG A 386 10.63 -3.43 -11.30
CA ARG A 386 10.27 -3.53 -12.70
C ARG A 386 10.90 -2.39 -13.48
N PHE A 387 11.53 -2.71 -14.60
CA PHE A 387 12.23 -1.76 -15.45
C PHE A 387 11.87 -1.90 -16.92
N VAL A 388 11.95 -0.80 -17.65
CA VAL A 388 11.67 -0.74 -19.08
C VAL A 388 12.95 -0.52 -19.83
N ILE A 389 13.22 -1.36 -20.82
CA ILE A 389 14.28 -1.14 -21.80
C ILE A 389 13.65 -0.56 -23.06
N LYS A 390 14.19 0.55 -23.55
CA LYS A 390 13.87 1.13 -24.86
C LYS A 390 15.12 1.78 -25.43
N ASN A 391 15.39 1.57 -26.73
CA ASN A 391 16.59 2.07 -27.39
C ASN A 391 17.88 1.70 -26.61
N GLU A 392 17.95 0.46 -26.11
CA GLU A 392 19.08 -0.05 -25.31
C GLU A 392 19.37 0.71 -24.01
N ARG A 393 18.43 1.53 -23.53
CA ARG A 393 18.50 2.22 -22.24
C ARG A 393 17.41 1.70 -21.32
N GLY A 394 17.77 1.49 -20.05
CA GLY A 394 16.84 1.08 -19.00
C GLY A 394 16.28 2.25 -18.20
N ASP A 395 15.03 2.18 -17.76
CA ASP A 395 14.46 3.13 -16.80
C ASP A 395 13.43 2.45 -15.89
N LEU A 396 13.11 3.04 -14.74
CA LEU A 396 12.13 2.51 -13.80
C LEU A 396 10.77 2.38 -14.47
N TYR A 397 10.03 1.32 -14.16
CA TYR A 397 8.64 1.25 -14.60
C TYR A 397 7.77 2.27 -13.86
N ASN A 398 7.33 3.30 -14.56
CA ASN A 398 6.30 4.23 -14.11
C ASN A 398 5.00 4.06 -14.94
N ALA A 399 3.86 4.06 -14.25
CA ALA A 399 2.53 3.99 -14.86
C ALA A 399 2.15 5.28 -15.64
N GLU A 400 2.73 6.42 -15.25
CA GLU A 400 2.50 7.73 -15.87
C GLU A 400 3.37 7.96 -17.12
N GLY A 401 4.48 7.22 -17.26
CA GLY A 401 5.38 7.28 -18.41
C GLY A 401 6.86 7.18 -18.02
N GLN A 402 7.72 6.75 -18.95
CA GLN A 402 9.16 6.58 -18.69
C GLN A 402 9.98 7.80 -19.12
N HIS A 403 11.07 8.05 -18.40
CA HIS A 403 11.97 9.18 -18.55
C HIS A 403 13.42 8.72 -18.75
N PHE A 404 13.77 8.37 -19.99
CA PHE A 404 15.14 8.00 -20.34
C PHE A 404 16.07 9.22 -20.34
N SER A 405 17.23 9.08 -19.73
CA SER A 405 18.32 10.07 -19.69
C SER A 405 19.63 9.49 -20.23
N ASP A 406 20.63 10.33 -20.53
CA ASP A 406 21.96 9.86 -20.93
C ASP A 406 22.66 9.04 -19.84
N SER A 407 22.30 9.30 -18.57
CA SER A 407 22.75 8.56 -17.39
C SER A 407 22.03 7.23 -17.17
N SER A 408 21.01 6.91 -17.98
CA SER A 408 20.32 5.63 -17.91
C SER A 408 21.26 4.46 -18.25
N PRO A 409 21.12 3.30 -17.59
CA PRO A 409 22.01 2.16 -17.76
C PRO A 409 21.82 1.58 -19.16
N SER A 410 22.90 1.09 -19.74
CA SER A 410 22.87 0.51 -21.08
C SER A 410 22.63 -1.00 -21.05
N PHE A 411 21.76 -1.46 -21.97
CA PHE A 411 21.34 -2.84 -22.17
C PHE A 411 21.39 -3.17 -23.68
N PRO A 412 22.61 -3.25 -24.26
CA PRO A 412 22.77 -3.47 -25.70
C PRO A 412 22.24 -4.85 -26.11
N GLY A 413 21.60 -4.91 -27.29
CA GLY A 413 21.07 -6.16 -27.84
C GLY A 413 19.82 -6.72 -27.14
N ILE A 414 19.27 -6.04 -26.13
CA ILE A 414 18.03 -6.46 -25.46
C ILE A 414 16.83 -5.76 -26.10
N LEU A 415 15.82 -6.54 -26.50
CA LEU A 415 14.62 -6.03 -27.14
C LEU A 415 13.86 -5.06 -26.23
N PRO A 416 13.23 -4.01 -26.79
CA PRO A 416 12.36 -3.13 -26.03
C PRO A 416 11.26 -3.90 -25.31
N GLY A 417 11.07 -3.60 -24.03
CA GLY A 417 10.15 -4.36 -23.19
C GLY A 417 10.23 -3.97 -21.73
N THR A 418 9.44 -4.67 -20.92
CA THR A 418 9.42 -4.50 -19.47
C THR A 418 9.91 -5.79 -18.82
N TYR A 419 10.87 -5.66 -17.91
CA TYR A 419 11.60 -6.77 -17.30
C TYR A 419 11.68 -6.60 -15.78
N GLU A 420 11.86 -7.69 -15.05
CA GLU A 420 12.15 -7.68 -13.61
C GLU A 420 12.88 -8.95 -13.20
N PHE A 421 13.79 -8.86 -12.22
CA PHE A 421 14.36 -10.02 -11.54
C PHE A 421 13.63 -10.25 -10.21
N TYR A 422 13.32 -11.51 -9.91
CA TYR A 422 12.73 -11.92 -8.65
C TYR A 422 13.32 -13.26 -8.22
N SER A 423 14.08 -13.26 -7.12
CA SER A 423 14.81 -14.44 -6.61
C SER A 423 15.67 -15.09 -7.71
N GLY A 424 16.51 -14.29 -8.37
CA GLY A 424 17.43 -14.72 -9.43
C GLY A 424 16.80 -14.96 -10.79
N SER A 425 15.50 -15.23 -10.86
CA SER A 425 14.80 -15.45 -12.13
C SER A 425 14.42 -14.12 -12.80
N CYS A 426 14.71 -14.00 -14.09
CA CYS A 426 14.33 -12.87 -14.92
C CYS A 426 12.97 -13.11 -15.60
N TYR A 427 12.08 -12.13 -15.50
CA TYR A 427 10.74 -12.17 -16.08
C TYR A 427 10.56 -11.06 -17.10
N LYS A 428 9.95 -11.40 -18.24
CA LYS A 428 9.37 -10.42 -19.16
C LYS A 428 7.92 -10.18 -18.79
N VAL A 429 7.52 -8.92 -18.71
CA VAL A 429 6.19 -8.49 -18.31
C VAL A 429 5.41 -8.00 -19.51
N SER A 430 4.27 -8.64 -19.78
CA SER A 430 3.38 -8.24 -20.87
C SER A 430 2.60 -6.95 -20.56
N ARG A 431 2.00 -6.34 -21.59
CA ARG A 431 1.08 -5.20 -21.42
C ARG A 431 -0.15 -5.53 -20.56
N SER A 432 -0.48 -6.81 -20.39
CA SER A 432 -1.57 -7.24 -19.51
C SER A 432 -1.15 -7.45 -18.05
N GLY A 433 0.16 -7.40 -17.76
CA GLY A 433 0.71 -7.69 -16.43
C GLY A 433 1.11 -9.15 -16.23
N VAL A 434 0.75 -10.05 -17.16
CA VAL A 434 1.22 -11.44 -17.16
C VAL A 434 2.74 -11.46 -17.30
N THR A 435 3.40 -12.18 -16.39
CA THR A 435 4.85 -12.39 -16.35
C THR A 435 5.21 -13.71 -17.00
N THR A 436 6.30 -13.74 -17.76
CA THR A 436 6.84 -14.95 -18.39
C THR A 436 8.32 -15.03 -18.07
N ILE A 437 8.76 -16.16 -17.51
CA ILE A 437 10.18 -16.41 -17.22
C ILE A 437 10.95 -16.41 -18.53
N LEU A 438 12.08 -15.72 -18.55
CA LEU A 438 13.03 -15.74 -19.66
C LEU A 438 13.97 -16.94 -19.51
N PRO A 439 14.42 -17.54 -20.63
CA PRO A 439 15.36 -18.65 -20.57
C PRO A 439 16.71 -18.18 -20.01
N GLU A 440 17.43 -19.07 -19.32
CA GLU A 440 18.68 -18.76 -18.62
C GLU A 440 19.82 -18.29 -19.55
N ASP A 441 19.74 -18.61 -20.84
CA ASP A 441 20.69 -18.13 -21.87
C ASP A 441 20.41 -16.68 -22.34
N HIS A 442 19.34 -16.05 -21.84
CA HIS A 442 19.01 -14.67 -22.19
C HIS A 442 20.07 -13.68 -21.68
N ILE A 443 20.43 -12.67 -22.49
CA ILE A 443 21.50 -11.70 -22.23
C ILE A 443 21.45 -11.04 -20.84
N LEU A 444 20.25 -10.86 -20.29
CA LEU A 444 20.07 -10.29 -18.94
C LEU A 444 20.64 -11.18 -17.82
N TYR A 445 20.74 -12.49 -18.02
CA TYR A 445 21.37 -13.43 -17.08
C TYR A 445 22.89 -13.43 -17.14
N ASN A 446 23.51 -12.63 -18.03
CA ASN A 446 24.97 -12.51 -18.08
C ASN A 446 25.53 -12.22 -16.69
N ASP A 447 26.35 -13.13 -16.20
CA ASP A 447 26.92 -13.12 -14.85
C ASP A 447 28.22 -12.31 -14.74
N SER A 448 28.56 -11.53 -15.77
CA SER A 448 29.72 -10.66 -15.74
C SER A 448 29.63 -9.68 -14.55
N PRO A 449 30.75 -9.37 -13.87
CA PRO A 449 30.74 -8.45 -12.73
C PRO A 449 30.10 -7.10 -13.05
N ASP A 450 30.29 -6.57 -14.27
CA ASP A 450 29.65 -5.33 -14.69
C ASP A 450 28.12 -5.44 -14.74
N ASN A 451 27.58 -6.53 -15.29
CA ASN A 451 26.14 -6.73 -15.34
C ASN A 451 25.54 -6.97 -13.95
N ILE A 452 26.21 -7.74 -13.08
CA ILE A 452 25.79 -7.95 -11.69
C ILE A 452 25.77 -6.62 -10.94
N LYS A 453 26.87 -5.85 -11.00
CA LYS A 453 26.93 -4.50 -10.40
C LYS A 453 25.80 -3.63 -10.91
N LYS A 454 25.58 -3.60 -12.23
CA LYS A 454 24.52 -2.82 -12.86
C LYS A 454 23.15 -3.23 -12.32
N LEU A 455 22.78 -4.52 -12.38
CA LEU A 455 21.48 -5.00 -11.90
C LEU A 455 21.28 -4.79 -10.39
N PHE A 456 22.31 -5.08 -9.58
CA PHE A 456 22.25 -4.88 -8.13
C PHE A 456 22.01 -3.40 -7.81
N ASN A 457 22.81 -2.50 -8.41
CA ASN A 457 22.70 -1.06 -8.19
C ASN A 457 21.47 -0.42 -8.84
N LEU A 458 20.88 -1.05 -9.86
CA LEU A 458 19.58 -0.65 -10.43
C LEU A 458 18.41 -0.92 -9.50
N GLY A 459 18.63 -1.69 -8.43
CA GLY A 459 17.98 -1.35 -7.19
C GLY A 459 16.50 -1.71 -7.05
N MET A 460 16.00 -1.24 -5.92
CA MET A 460 14.59 -0.93 -5.67
C MET A 460 14.23 0.52 -6.05
N ASP A 461 15.18 1.28 -6.61
CA ASP A 461 14.96 2.57 -7.26
C ASP A 461 16.02 2.69 -8.38
N MET A 462 15.57 3.01 -9.59
CA MET A 462 16.44 3.18 -10.76
C MET A 462 16.83 4.64 -10.99
N HIS A 463 16.70 5.51 -9.99
CA HIS A 463 17.38 6.80 -10.04
C HIS A 463 18.88 6.60 -10.21
N ASN A 464 19.33 6.59 -11.47
CA ASN A 464 20.71 6.51 -11.88
C ASN A 464 21.43 7.82 -11.51
N ARG A 465 21.78 7.92 -10.22
CA ARG A 465 22.66 8.97 -9.67
C ARG A 465 24.13 8.66 -9.84
N PHE A 466 24.48 7.65 -10.63
CA PHE A 466 25.84 7.25 -10.94
C PHE A 466 26.58 8.18 -11.93
N MET A 467 26.19 9.46 -12.03
CA MET A 467 27.03 10.46 -12.67
C MET A 467 27.39 11.55 -11.66
N PRO A 468 28.69 11.87 -11.48
CA PRO A 468 29.09 13.08 -10.77
C PRO A 468 28.59 14.29 -11.57
N PHE A 469 28.27 15.37 -10.86
CA PHE A 469 27.74 16.66 -11.34
C PHE A 469 26.21 16.76 -11.50
N ASP A 470 25.52 16.90 -10.36
CA ASP A 470 24.64 18.07 -10.21
C ASP A 470 24.58 18.49 -8.73
N ARG A 471 24.55 19.81 -8.48
CA ARG A 471 24.77 20.47 -7.18
C ARG A 471 23.70 20.19 -6.11
N ASN A 472 22.84 19.18 -6.28
CA ASN A 472 21.83 18.72 -5.32
C ASN A 472 21.52 17.21 -5.46
N ARG A 473 22.44 16.32 -5.05
CA ARG A 473 22.14 14.89 -4.91
C ARG A 473 22.80 14.26 -3.69
N ALA A 474 21.96 13.77 -2.77
CA ALA A 474 22.21 12.53 -2.04
C ALA A 474 20.97 11.64 -2.24
N LEU A 475 21.13 10.48 -2.85
CA LEU A 475 20.34 9.29 -2.50
C LEU A 475 21.30 8.12 -2.67
N PHE A 476 21.45 7.39 -1.57
CA PHE A 476 22.19 6.15 -1.48
C PHE A 476 21.45 5.03 -2.24
N PRO A 477 22.14 3.93 -2.56
CA PRO A 477 21.45 2.72 -3.05
C PRO A 477 20.38 2.27 -2.04
N LEU A 478 19.14 2.04 -2.49
CA LEU A 478 18.08 1.43 -1.67
C LEU A 478 18.28 -0.09 -1.53
N ARG A 479 19.50 -0.55 -1.24
CA ARG A 479 19.74 -1.97 -0.94
C ARG A 479 20.08 -2.07 0.53
N TYR A 480 19.25 -2.76 1.27
CA TYR A 480 19.48 -2.95 2.69
C TYR A 480 20.42 -4.12 2.89
N GLY A 481 21.33 -3.96 3.84
CA GLY A 481 22.10 -5.03 4.45
C GLY A 481 21.93 -5.00 5.95
N TYR A 482 21.90 -6.16 6.57
CA TYR A 482 21.74 -6.28 8.02
C TYR A 482 22.30 -7.62 8.49
N PHE A 483 22.66 -7.68 9.77
CA PHE A 483 23.00 -8.94 10.42
C PHE A 483 21.77 -9.61 11.00
N ARG A 484 21.78 -10.94 11.00
CA ARG A 484 20.84 -11.77 11.76
C ARG A 484 21.59 -13.03 12.20
N ASP A 485 21.69 -13.25 13.50
CA ASP A 485 22.35 -14.40 14.11
C ASP A 485 23.83 -14.59 13.66
N GLY A 486 24.51 -13.47 13.42
CA GLY A 486 25.90 -13.38 12.95
C GLY A 486 26.08 -13.48 11.43
N ASP A 487 25.06 -13.91 10.69
CA ASP A 487 25.10 -13.96 9.22
C ASP A 487 24.76 -12.59 8.63
N LEU A 488 25.41 -12.20 7.53
CA LEU A 488 25.10 -10.97 6.80
C LEU A 488 24.08 -11.27 5.70
N TYR A 489 22.99 -10.51 5.68
CA TYR A 489 21.91 -10.63 4.71
C TYR A 489 21.93 -9.48 3.71
N LEU A 490 21.58 -9.78 2.46
CA LEU A 490 21.32 -8.81 1.40
C LEU A 490 20.07 -9.28 0.62
N LEU A 491 19.24 -8.33 0.16
CA LEU A 491 18.05 -8.64 -0.65
C LEU A 491 17.08 -9.64 0.02
N GLY A 492 16.99 -9.62 1.36
CA GLY A 492 16.17 -10.58 2.12
C GLY A 492 16.67 -12.01 2.14
N LYS A 493 17.90 -12.25 1.70
CA LYS A 493 18.51 -13.58 1.66
C LYS A 493 19.86 -13.54 2.35
N ARG A 494 20.24 -14.67 2.95
CA ARG A 494 21.55 -14.83 3.56
C ARG A 494 22.62 -14.69 2.47
N PHE A 495 23.56 -13.77 2.68
CA PHE A 495 24.60 -13.44 1.72
C PHE A 495 25.96 -14.00 2.15
N LEU A 496 26.45 -13.63 3.34
CA LEU A 496 27.67 -14.21 3.93
C LEU A 496 27.29 -14.91 5.23
N ALA A 497 27.70 -16.17 5.37
CA ALA A 497 27.61 -16.87 6.63
C ALA A 497 28.66 -16.32 7.61
N LYS A 498 28.39 -16.41 8.91
CA LYS A 498 29.27 -15.92 9.98
C LYS A 498 30.68 -16.51 9.99
N ASP A 499 30.85 -17.67 9.37
CA ASP A 499 32.11 -18.38 9.19
C ASP A 499 32.77 -18.12 7.83
N ASP A 500 32.16 -17.31 6.94
CA ASP A 500 32.77 -16.96 5.66
C ASP A 500 34.05 -16.12 5.88
N PRO A 501 35.18 -16.47 5.22
CA PRO A 501 36.44 -15.77 5.37
C PRO A 501 36.38 -14.26 5.13
N ALA A 502 35.56 -13.80 4.17
CA ALA A 502 35.43 -12.37 3.89
C ALA A 502 34.70 -11.65 5.03
N LEU A 503 33.73 -12.31 5.67
CA LEU A 503 33.02 -11.74 6.82
C LEU A 503 33.88 -11.75 8.09
N LEU A 504 34.67 -12.80 8.31
CA LEU A 504 35.66 -12.85 9.40
C LEU A 504 36.72 -11.75 9.25
N SER A 505 37.26 -11.57 8.05
CA SER A 505 38.22 -10.50 7.72
C SER A 505 37.61 -9.12 7.94
N PHE A 506 36.35 -8.94 7.52
CA PHE A 506 35.58 -7.73 7.77
C PHE A 506 35.45 -7.43 9.26
N HIS A 507 35.03 -8.38 10.09
CA HIS A 507 34.88 -8.18 11.53
C HIS A 507 36.20 -7.84 12.22
N GLU A 508 37.31 -8.46 11.81
CA GLU A 508 38.63 -8.13 12.34
C GLU A 508 39.05 -6.69 11.98
N ARG A 509 38.82 -6.26 10.73
CA ARG A 509 39.06 -4.86 10.32
C ARG A 509 38.18 -3.89 11.09
N GLU A 510 36.90 -4.19 11.24
CA GLU A 510 35.96 -3.34 11.98
C GLU A 510 36.36 -3.20 13.46
N ARG A 511 36.81 -4.30 14.09
CA ARG A 511 37.33 -4.29 15.46
C ARG A 511 38.59 -3.43 15.58
N ARG A 512 39.54 -3.54 14.64
CA ARG A 512 40.76 -2.73 14.62
C ARG A 512 40.43 -1.25 14.44
N ARG A 513 39.59 -0.90 13.46
CA ARG A 513 39.14 0.49 13.23
C ARG A 513 38.44 1.09 14.44
N ALA A 514 37.64 0.31 15.16
CA ALA A 514 37.00 0.75 16.39
C ALA A 514 38.01 0.90 17.55
N ALA A 515 39.01 0.04 17.65
CA ALA A 515 40.07 0.15 18.66
C ALA A 515 41.01 1.35 18.42
N ASP A 516 41.27 1.68 17.15
CA ASP A 516 42.10 2.83 16.73
C ASP A 516 41.31 4.15 16.76
N ALA A 517 40.01 4.11 17.06
CA ALA A 517 39.14 5.27 17.08
C ALA A 517 39.55 6.24 18.21
N THR A 518 39.53 7.54 17.92
CA THR A 518 39.88 8.58 18.90
C THR A 518 38.74 9.56 19.06
N GLN A 519 38.78 10.39 20.11
CA GLN A 519 37.79 11.47 20.30
C GLN A 519 37.73 12.46 19.12
N TYR A 520 38.79 12.56 18.30
CA TYR A 520 38.82 13.47 17.15
C TYR A 520 38.43 12.79 15.83
N ALA A 521 38.52 11.47 15.77
CA ALA A 521 38.13 10.64 14.64
C ALA A 521 37.44 9.37 15.15
N PRO A 522 36.21 9.49 15.70
CA PRO A 522 35.52 8.35 16.27
C PRO A 522 35.01 7.41 15.18
N TYR A 523 34.90 6.14 15.52
CA TYR A 523 34.41 5.11 14.62
C TYR A 523 33.58 4.09 15.38
N VAL A 524 32.36 3.84 14.91
CA VAL A 524 31.50 2.78 15.41
C VAL A 524 31.47 1.66 14.38
N ALA A 525 31.94 0.47 14.78
CA ALA A 525 31.94 -0.71 13.94
C ALA A 525 30.53 -1.18 13.56
N PHE A 526 30.36 -1.65 12.33
CA PHE A 526 29.14 -2.37 11.96
C PHE A 526 29.19 -3.81 12.45
N LYS A 527 28.28 -4.17 13.35
CA LYS A 527 28.24 -5.50 13.98
C LYS A 527 26.79 -5.95 14.21
N ASP A 528 26.63 -7.24 14.48
CA ASP A 528 25.38 -7.77 14.97
C ASP A 528 25.18 -7.39 16.44
N HIS A 529 24.11 -6.64 16.73
CA HIS A 529 23.75 -6.25 18.10
C HIS A 529 22.83 -7.29 18.78
N GLY A 530 22.37 -8.29 18.04
CA GLY A 530 21.43 -9.29 18.52
C GLY A 530 19.97 -8.78 18.60
N PRO A 531 19.02 -9.71 18.74
CA PRO A 531 17.62 -9.38 18.95
C PRO A 531 17.39 -8.77 20.35
N PRO A 532 16.28 -8.04 20.57
CA PRO A 532 15.92 -7.49 21.87
C PRO A 532 15.37 -8.59 22.78
N ILE A 533 16.25 -9.48 23.23
CA ILE A 533 15.95 -10.63 24.09
C ILE A 533 16.76 -10.49 25.39
N ASP A 534 16.13 -10.78 26.51
CA ASP A 534 16.74 -10.76 27.84
C ASP A 534 17.65 -11.98 28.10
N GLU A 535 18.28 -12.04 29.27
CA GLU A 535 19.18 -13.14 29.64
C GLU A 535 18.45 -14.49 29.81
N ASP A 536 17.14 -14.47 30.05
CA ASP A 536 16.29 -15.65 30.22
C ASP A 536 15.72 -16.17 28.88
N GLY A 537 15.95 -15.45 27.78
CA GLY A 537 15.48 -15.81 26.45
C GLY A 537 14.09 -15.26 26.09
N ASN A 538 13.52 -14.38 26.91
CA ASN A 538 12.25 -13.71 26.63
C ASN A 538 12.47 -12.36 25.95
N ILE A 539 11.41 -11.81 25.36
CA ILE A 539 11.48 -10.49 24.74
C ILE A 539 11.75 -9.40 25.79
N ASP A 540 12.74 -8.53 25.55
CA ASP A 540 13.07 -7.43 26.47
C ASP A 540 12.07 -6.28 26.27
N ILE A 541 11.03 -6.28 27.09
CA ILE A 541 9.91 -5.33 27.02
C ILE A 541 10.37 -3.89 27.25
N ASP A 542 11.21 -3.68 28.26
CA ASP A 542 11.67 -2.34 28.63
C ASP A 542 12.58 -1.76 27.54
N PHE A 543 13.45 -2.60 26.96
CA PHE A 543 14.25 -2.22 25.80
C PHE A 543 13.37 -1.84 24.59
N ILE A 544 12.35 -2.64 24.26
CA ILE A 544 11.47 -2.33 23.12
C ILE A 544 10.66 -1.06 23.36
N ARG A 545 10.18 -0.82 24.58
CA ARG A 545 9.45 0.42 24.89
C ARG A 545 10.35 1.66 24.87
N THR A 546 11.61 1.49 25.25
CA THR A 546 12.59 2.59 25.31
C THR A 546 13.14 2.92 23.93
N PHE A 547 13.59 1.91 23.20
CA PHE A 547 14.28 2.07 21.92
C PHE A 547 13.38 1.87 20.72
N GLY A 548 12.22 1.25 20.86
CA GLY A 548 11.30 0.98 19.76
C GLY A 548 10.41 2.16 19.39
N ILE A 549 9.38 1.85 18.61
CA ILE A 549 8.32 2.78 18.25
C ILE A 549 7.00 2.33 18.84
N THR A 550 6.32 3.23 19.55
CA THR A 550 5.01 2.99 20.17
C THR A 550 3.90 3.61 19.33
N VAL A 551 2.82 2.85 19.12
CA VAL A 551 1.65 3.30 18.35
C VAL A 551 0.72 4.15 19.24
N PRO A 552 0.38 5.40 18.83
CA PRO A 552 -0.50 6.25 19.60
C PRO A 552 -1.95 5.75 19.70
N ASP A 553 -2.67 6.27 20.69
CA ASP A 553 -4.10 6.02 20.86
C ASP A 553 -4.91 6.41 19.61
N LYS A 554 -5.83 5.52 19.21
CA LYS A 554 -6.70 5.68 18.02
C LYS A 554 -5.95 5.76 16.69
N GLU A 555 -4.70 5.31 16.65
CA GLU A 555 -3.91 5.21 15.44
C GLU A 555 -3.37 3.78 15.23
N TYR A 556 -2.90 3.50 14.02
CA TYR A 556 -2.39 2.18 13.64
C TYR A 556 -1.08 2.33 12.87
N LEU A 557 -0.14 1.41 13.10
CA LEU A 557 1.07 1.31 12.31
C LEU A 557 0.81 0.43 11.08
N VAL A 558 1.01 0.98 9.88
CA VAL A 558 0.81 0.24 8.63
C VAL A 558 2.06 0.31 7.74
N LEU A 559 2.55 -0.84 7.30
CA LEU A 559 3.73 -0.95 6.43
C LEU A 559 3.37 -1.64 5.12
N GLY A 560 4.11 -1.33 4.05
CA GLY A 560 4.02 -2.08 2.80
C GLY A 560 4.97 -3.27 2.81
N ASP A 561 4.52 -4.39 2.28
CA ASP A 561 5.33 -5.62 2.17
C ASP A 561 6.58 -5.43 1.30
N ASN A 562 6.52 -4.48 0.36
CA ASN A 562 7.67 -4.06 -0.44
C ASN A 562 8.15 -2.69 0.04
N HIS A 563 8.92 -2.73 1.12
CA HIS A 563 9.31 -1.58 1.90
C HIS A 563 10.02 -0.49 1.07
N ALA A 564 10.77 -0.84 0.03
CA ALA A 564 11.49 0.14 -0.79
C ALA A 564 10.61 0.88 -1.82
N HIS A 565 9.42 0.34 -2.12
CA HIS A 565 8.45 0.94 -3.04
C HIS A 565 7.17 1.41 -2.34
N SER A 566 7.23 1.55 -1.03
CA SER A 566 6.06 1.81 -0.21
C SER A 566 6.11 3.19 0.43
N ALA A 567 5.17 4.05 0.01
CA ALA A 567 4.74 5.18 0.83
C ALA A 567 3.78 4.63 1.88
N ASP A 568 4.30 4.38 3.07
CA ASP A 568 3.60 3.83 4.23
C ASP A 568 3.87 4.65 5.50
N SER A 569 3.59 4.09 6.68
CA SER A 569 3.74 4.82 7.93
C SER A 569 5.13 5.40 8.14
N ARG A 570 6.19 4.84 7.56
CA ARG A 570 7.54 5.43 7.64
C ARG A 570 7.61 6.83 7.02
N PHE A 571 6.73 7.11 6.06
CA PHE A 571 6.63 8.39 5.36
C PHE A 571 5.51 9.28 5.91
N PHE A 572 4.28 8.76 5.97
CA PHE A 572 3.10 9.58 6.32
C PHE A 572 2.74 9.57 7.81
N GLY A 573 3.37 8.70 8.61
CA GLY A 573 3.09 8.50 10.03
C GLY A 573 2.03 7.45 10.33
N PHE A 574 1.56 7.43 11.57
CA PHE A 574 0.52 6.48 11.95
C PHE A 574 -0.79 6.78 11.23
N LEU A 575 -1.59 5.73 11.03
CA LEU A 575 -2.86 5.79 10.34
C LEU A 575 -3.97 6.04 11.36
N PRO A 576 -4.69 7.19 11.30
CA PRO A 576 -5.84 7.40 12.16
C PRO A 576 -6.92 6.35 11.93
N GLU A 577 -7.55 5.88 13.00
CA GLU A 577 -8.60 4.87 12.95
C GLU A 577 -9.73 5.24 11.98
N SER A 578 -10.19 6.49 12.05
CA SER A 578 -11.25 7.02 11.20
C SER A 578 -10.91 6.85 9.72
N ASN A 579 -9.63 6.82 9.34
CA ASN A 579 -9.22 6.71 7.95
C ASN A 579 -9.38 5.30 7.35
N ILE A 580 -9.52 4.27 8.18
CA ILE A 580 -9.71 2.87 7.76
C ILE A 580 -11.05 2.72 7.03
N ARG A 581 -11.07 1.93 5.95
CA ARG A 581 -12.27 1.69 5.11
C ARG A 581 -12.70 0.25 5.02
N GLY A 582 -11.81 -0.70 5.31
CA GLY A 582 -12.05 -2.12 5.09
C GLY A 582 -10.79 -2.85 4.71
N ALA A 583 -10.93 -4.06 4.19
CA ALA A 583 -9.81 -4.93 3.83
C ALA A 583 -10.05 -5.63 2.49
N PRO A 584 -9.01 -5.85 1.67
CA PRO A 584 -9.05 -6.79 0.56
C PRO A 584 -9.55 -8.17 1.02
N TRP A 585 -10.43 -8.78 0.22
CA TRP A 585 -10.96 -10.13 0.48
C TRP A 585 -10.56 -11.14 -0.58
N LYS A 586 -10.55 -10.73 -1.86
CA LYS A 586 -10.20 -11.59 -3.00
C LYS A 586 -9.48 -10.83 -4.10
N ILE A 587 -8.58 -11.52 -4.77
CA ILE A 587 -7.97 -11.14 -6.06
C ILE A 587 -8.80 -11.81 -7.17
N LEU A 588 -9.44 -11.00 -8.02
CA LEU A 588 -10.35 -11.44 -9.09
C LEU A 588 -9.71 -11.44 -10.48
N TRP A 589 -8.55 -10.82 -10.69
CA TRP A 589 -8.03 -10.69 -12.06
C TRP A 589 -6.51 -10.71 -12.11
N SER A 590 -6.00 -11.92 -12.34
CA SER A 590 -4.92 -12.29 -13.25
C SER A 590 -5.10 -13.81 -13.42
N TYR A 591 -5.44 -14.31 -14.61
CA TYR A 591 -5.65 -15.76 -14.79
C TYR A 591 -4.38 -16.53 -14.38
N GLY A 592 -4.52 -17.61 -13.60
CA GLY A 592 -3.41 -18.39 -13.05
C GLY A 592 -3.38 -18.39 -11.52
N ASP A 593 -2.20 -18.60 -10.94
CA ASP A 593 -2.00 -18.95 -9.52
C ASP A 593 -2.34 -17.85 -8.50
N ARG A 594 -2.67 -16.64 -8.96
CA ARG A 594 -2.92 -15.48 -8.11
C ARG A 594 -4.40 -15.19 -7.89
N TRP A 595 -5.29 -15.92 -8.55
CA TRP A 595 -6.72 -15.86 -8.27
C TRP A 595 -6.99 -16.49 -6.90
N GLY A 596 -7.61 -15.75 -5.98
CA GLY A 596 -7.96 -16.32 -4.68
C GLY A 596 -7.98 -15.31 -3.54
N SER A 597 -7.86 -15.82 -2.32
CA SER A 597 -7.67 -15.00 -1.13
C SER A 597 -6.22 -14.52 -1.07
N PRO A 598 -5.98 -13.25 -0.70
CA PRO A 598 -4.63 -12.75 -0.54
C PRO A 598 -3.94 -13.37 0.68
N ASN A 599 -2.61 -13.27 0.71
CA ASN A 599 -1.76 -13.76 1.79
C ASN A 599 -1.91 -12.88 3.06
N GLN A 600 -2.93 -13.17 3.87
CA GLN A 600 -3.25 -12.48 5.11
C GLN A 600 -4.13 -13.35 6.03
N PRO A 601 -4.23 -13.03 7.33
CA PRO A 601 -5.19 -13.63 8.25
C PRO A 601 -6.63 -13.59 7.75
N SER A 602 -7.38 -14.66 8.05
CA SER A 602 -8.79 -14.76 7.65
C SER A 602 -9.70 -13.99 8.59
N TYR A 603 -10.51 -13.09 8.04
CA TYR A 603 -11.54 -12.41 8.81
C TYR A 603 -12.78 -13.28 9.03
N PRO A 604 -13.42 -13.22 10.22
CA PRO A 604 -14.65 -13.96 10.51
C PRO A 604 -15.73 -13.74 9.44
N PHE A 605 -16.46 -14.80 9.08
CA PHE A 605 -17.52 -14.68 8.06
C PHE A 605 -18.70 -13.83 8.54
N MET A 606 -19.11 -13.98 9.80
CA MET A 606 -20.22 -13.26 10.41
C MET A 606 -19.71 -12.23 11.40
N THR A 607 -19.76 -10.96 11.02
CA THR A 607 -19.45 -9.81 11.88
C THR A 607 -20.71 -8.97 12.08
N LEU A 608 -20.78 -8.19 13.18
CA LEU A 608 -21.91 -7.30 13.41
C LEU A 608 -22.17 -6.33 12.24
N PRO A 609 -21.16 -5.69 11.63
CA PRO A 609 -21.37 -4.86 10.43
C PRO A 609 -21.97 -5.62 9.25
N ARG A 610 -21.53 -6.87 9.01
CA ARG A 610 -22.12 -7.71 7.96
C ARG A 610 -23.57 -8.02 8.27
N LEU A 611 -23.88 -8.44 9.49
CA LEU A 611 -25.26 -8.72 9.92
C LEU A 611 -26.18 -7.51 9.72
N MET A 612 -25.71 -6.31 10.04
CA MET A 612 -26.47 -5.07 9.80
C MET A 612 -26.76 -4.84 8.32
N VAL A 613 -25.74 -4.96 7.45
CA VAL A 613 -25.91 -4.76 5.99
C VAL A 613 -26.81 -5.83 5.37
N TRP A 614 -26.57 -7.10 5.68
CA TRP A 614 -27.39 -8.21 5.19
C TRP A 614 -28.83 -8.16 5.74
N GLY A 615 -28.99 -7.79 7.01
CA GLY A 615 -30.29 -7.58 7.64
C GLY A 615 -31.09 -6.47 6.96
N PHE A 616 -30.44 -5.35 6.62
CA PHE A 616 -31.06 -4.26 5.87
C PHE A 616 -31.45 -4.69 4.44
N ALA A 617 -30.57 -5.42 3.75
CA ALA A 617 -30.88 -5.95 2.42
C ALA A 617 -32.07 -6.95 2.45
N ALA A 618 -32.10 -7.83 3.45
CA ALA A 618 -33.19 -8.77 3.67
C ALA A 618 -34.50 -8.04 4.02
N PHE A 619 -34.45 -7.01 4.85
CA PHE A 619 -35.60 -6.17 5.18
C PHE A 619 -36.21 -5.50 3.94
N ILE A 620 -35.37 -4.92 3.06
CA ILE A 620 -35.83 -4.36 1.77
C ILE A 620 -36.48 -5.45 0.90
N ALA A 621 -35.87 -6.64 0.82
CA ALA A 621 -36.41 -7.75 0.05
C ALA A 621 -37.78 -8.21 0.59
N VAL A 622 -37.93 -8.32 1.92
CA VAL A 622 -39.18 -8.68 2.58
C VAL A 622 -40.25 -7.62 2.36
N ILE A 623 -39.93 -6.33 2.53
CA ILE A 623 -40.86 -5.23 2.22
C ILE A 623 -41.29 -5.28 0.76
N SER A 624 -40.36 -5.48 -0.17
CA SER A 624 -40.67 -5.62 -1.60
C SER A 624 -41.63 -6.79 -1.87
N LEU A 625 -41.40 -7.94 -1.23
CA LEU A 625 -42.29 -9.10 -1.29
C LEU A 625 -43.66 -8.82 -0.66
N LEU A 626 -43.72 -8.12 0.47
CA LEU A 626 -44.96 -7.74 1.14
C LEU A 626 -45.77 -6.73 0.31
N ILE A 627 -45.14 -5.71 -0.26
CA ILE A 627 -45.79 -4.76 -1.18
C ILE A 627 -46.32 -5.50 -2.40
N ARG A 628 -45.54 -6.42 -2.97
CA ARG A 628 -45.97 -7.24 -4.12
C ARG A 628 -47.16 -8.14 -3.74
N ARG A 629 -47.15 -8.73 -2.54
CA ARG A 629 -48.28 -9.53 -2.01
C ARG A 629 -49.50 -8.67 -1.72
N TYR A 630 -49.36 -7.49 -1.14
CA TYR A 630 -50.45 -6.55 -0.85
C TYR A 630 -51.10 -6.06 -2.15
N ARG A 631 -50.30 -5.64 -3.14
CA ARG A 631 -50.80 -5.29 -4.48
C ARG A 631 -51.54 -6.46 -5.14
N LYS A 632 -51.06 -7.69 -4.94
CA LYS A 632 -51.73 -8.90 -5.43
C LYS A 632 -53.04 -9.17 -4.68
N LYS A 633 -53.09 -9.07 -3.35
CA LYS A 633 -54.30 -9.29 -2.53
C LYS A 633 -55.40 -8.25 -2.78
N ARG A 634 -55.05 -6.96 -2.79
CA ARG A 634 -56.00 -5.87 -3.12
C ARG A 634 -56.62 -6.01 -4.52
N PHE A 635 -55.95 -6.75 -5.40
CA PHE A 635 -56.45 -7.05 -6.74
C PHE A 635 -57.41 -8.26 -6.79
N TYR A 636 -57.44 -9.12 -5.76
CA TYR A 636 -58.39 -10.23 -5.66
C TYR A 636 -59.57 -9.92 -4.71
N SER A 637 -59.56 -8.75 -4.08
CA SER A 637 -60.58 -8.28 -3.12
C SER A 637 -61.42 -7.11 -3.65
N VAL A 638 -61.14 -6.66 -4.87
CA VAL A 638 -62.02 -5.86 -5.72
C VAL A 638 -62.43 -6.80 -6.83
#